data_AF-A0A432JJK0-F1
#
_entry.id   AF-A0A432JJK0-F1
#
_cell.length_a   1.000
_cell.length_b   1.000
_cell.length_c   1.000
_cell.angle_alpha   90.00
_cell.angle_beta   90.00
_cell.angle_gamma   90.00
#
_symmetry.space_group_name_H-M   'P 1'
#
loop_
_entity.id
_entity.type
_entity.pdbx_description
1 polymer ?
#
loop_
_entity_poly.entity_id
_entity_poly.type
_entity_poly.pdbx_seq_one_letter_code
_entity_poly.pdbx_strand_id
1 'polypeptide(L)'
;MEAYGRSTVGKVVTAEGVPRVLGLFARVAEGENWKEVGLPGDPTKVAADIRNYYEEASLSLTEAAPGARQAESWFVGGTAAGDVVQRARLAMKAQGAGFYFWYYLLPMTQHRDPAVD
;
A
#
# COMPACT_ATOMS: atom_id res chain seq x y z
N MET A 1 -28.12 13.59 -9.24
CA MET A 1 -26.99 14.48 -8.93
C MET A 1 -26.06 13.68 -8.04
N GLU A 2 -25.07 13.04 -8.65
CA GLU A 2 -24.22 12.04 -8.00
C GLU A 2 -23.23 12.73 -7.07
N ALA A 3 -23.32 12.44 -5.77
CA ALA A 3 -22.30 12.81 -4.80
C ALA A 3 -21.16 11.80 -4.88
N TYR A 4 -20.35 11.88 -5.94
CA TYR A 4 -19.08 11.14 -5.97
C TYR A 4 -18.16 11.80 -4.94
N GLY A 5 -18.05 11.17 -3.77
CA GLY A 5 -16.99 11.49 -2.82
C GLY A 5 -15.65 11.47 -3.55
N ARG A 6 -14.85 12.51 -3.37
CA ARG A 6 -13.50 12.63 -3.95
C ARG A 6 -12.75 11.32 -3.70
N SER A 7 -12.52 10.50 -4.75
CA SER A 7 -11.68 9.31 -4.61
C SER A 7 -10.33 9.76 -4.07
N THR A 8 -9.82 9.03 -3.09
CA THR A 8 -8.50 9.34 -2.51
C THR A 8 -7.39 8.60 -3.25
N VAL A 9 -7.74 7.78 -4.25
CA VAL A 9 -6.87 7.15 -5.25
C VAL A 9 -6.59 8.15 -6.38
N GLY A 10 -5.43 8.04 -7.02
CA GLY A 10 -5.08 8.88 -8.17
C GLY A 10 -4.13 10.02 -7.85
N LYS A 11 -3.46 10.01 -6.69
CA LYS A 11 -2.36 10.97 -6.44
C LYS A 11 -1.17 10.71 -7.36
N VAL A 12 -0.91 9.45 -7.67
CA VAL A 12 0.15 8.98 -8.57
C VAL A 12 -0.36 7.89 -9.52
N VAL A 13 -1.23 6.99 -9.06
CA VAL A 13 -1.80 5.91 -9.89
C VAL A 13 -3.31 5.81 -9.79
N THR A 14 -3.95 5.52 -10.94
CA THR A 14 -5.40 5.23 -10.99
C THR A 14 -5.70 3.83 -10.48
N ALA A 15 -6.97 3.53 -10.24
CA ALA A 15 -7.44 2.21 -9.83
C ALA A 15 -6.98 1.08 -10.78
N GLU A 16 -7.04 1.31 -12.09
CA GLU A 16 -6.60 0.36 -13.12
C GLU A 16 -5.07 0.15 -13.10
N GLY A 17 -4.33 1.13 -12.56
CA GLY A 17 -2.88 1.07 -12.43
C GLY A 17 -2.40 0.29 -11.21
N VAL A 18 -3.27 0.01 -10.23
CA VAL A 18 -2.91 -0.63 -8.95
C VAL A 18 -2.25 -2.00 -9.13
N PRO A 19 -2.77 -2.94 -9.96
CA PRO A 19 -2.14 -4.25 -10.12
C PRO A 19 -0.70 -4.15 -10.64
N ARG A 20 -0.45 -3.22 -11.57
CA ARG A 20 0.89 -3.00 -12.14
C ARG A 20 1.88 -2.53 -11.08
N VAL A 21 1.56 -1.49 -10.32
CA VAL A 21 2.50 -0.97 -9.30
C VAL A 21 2.66 -1.90 -8.11
N LEU A 22 1.63 -2.70 -7.80
CA LEU A 22 1.76 -3.76 -6.80
C LEU A 22 2.78 -4.82 -7.24
N GLY A 23 2.82 -5.16 -8.54
CA GLY A 23 3.87 -6.00 -9.11
C GLY A 23 5.28 -5.42 -8.98
N LEU A 24 5.42 -4.08 -9.03
CA LEU A 24 6.72 -3.43 -8.78
C LEU A 24 7.12 -3.54 -7.31
N PHE A 25 6.19 -3.34 -6.37
CA PHE A 25 6.46 -3.57 -4.95
C PHE A 25 6.79 -5.04 -4.65
N ALA A 26 6.16 -5.99 -5.35
CA ALA A 26 6.49 -7.41 -5.22
C ALA A 26 7.96 -7.69 -5.62
N ARG A 27 8.43 -7.12 -6.73
CA ARG A 27 9.84 -7.21 -7.16
C ARG A 27 10.80 -6.61 -6.14
N VAL A 28 10.44 -5.47 -5.54
CA VAL A 28 11.22 -4.88 -4.43
C VAL A 28 11.25 -5.82 -3.21
N ALA A 29 10.11 -6.41 -2.86
CA ALA A 29 10.02 -7.39 -1.77
C ALA A 29 10.85 -8.65 -2.04
N GLU A 30 11.07 -9.01 -3.31
CA GLU A 30 11.94 -10.10 -3.76
C GLU A 30 13.43 -9.71 -3.84
N GLY A 31 13.77 -8.46 -3.52
CA GLY A 31 15.14 -8.00 -3.39
C GLY A 31 15.65 -7.11 -4.51
N GLU A 32 14.83 -6.82 -5.53
CA GLU A 32 15.23 -5.88 -6.57
C GLU A 32 15.41 -4.46 -6.01
N ASN A 33 16.36 -3.70 -6.56
CA ASN A 33 16.66 -2.35 -6.12
C ASN A 33 15.45 -1.42 -6.34
N TRP A 34 14.95 -0.82 -5.26
CA TRP A 34 13.75 0.01 -5.29
C TRP A 34 13.86 1.25 -6.20
N LYS A 35 15.08 1.68 -6.52
CA LYS A 35 15.33 2.79 -7.45
C LYS A 35 15.34 2.36 -8.92
N GLU A 36 15.41 1.06 -9.18
CA GLU A 36 15.60 0.50 -10.54
C GLU A 36 14.34 -0.23 -11.05
N VAL A 37 13.46 -0.69 -10.15
CA VAL A 37 12.18 -1.34 -10.52
C VAL A 37 11.21 -0.48 -11.33
N GLY A 38 11.45 0.83 -11.44
CA GLY A 38 10.61 1.75 -12.22
C GLY A 38 9.32 2.18 -11.52
N LEU A 39 9.34 2.35 -10.18
CA LEU A 39 8.22 2.91 -9.43
C LEU A 39 7.86 4.32 -9.96
N PRO A 40 6.57 4.61 -10.21
CA PRO A 40 6.16 5.95 -10.61
C PRO A 40 6.21 6.91 -9.42
N GLY A 41 6.93 8.01 -9.54
CA GLY A 41 6.90 9.10 -8.56
C GLY A 41 7.35 8.68 -7.14
N ASP A 42 6.65 9.20 -6.13
CA ASP A 42 6.97 8.96 -4.71
C ASP A 42 6.35 7.63 -4.22
N PRO A 43 7.16 6.64 -3.80
CA PRO A 43 6.68 5.34 -3.33
C PRO A 43 5.64 5.43 -2.21
N THR A 44 5.74 6.42 -1.33
CA THR A 44 4.80 6.60 -0.21
C THR A 44 3.41 6.99 -0.70
N LYS A 45 3.34 7.77 -1.79
CA LYS A 45 2.08 8.17 -2.42
C LYS A 45 1.48 7.03 -3.23
N VAL A 46 2.32 6.24 -3.92
CA VAL A 46 1.86 5.02 -4.62
C VAL A 46 1.28 4.02 -3.63
N ALA A 47 1.96 3.76 -2.51
CA ALA A 47 1.44 2.87 -1.47
C ALA A 47 0.13 3.39 -0.85
N ALA A 48 -0.02 4.71 -0.70
CA ALA A 48 -1.28 5.32 -0.29
C ALA A 48 -2.40 5.10 -1.32
N ASP A 49 -2.14 5.25 -2.63
CA ASP A 49 -3.12 4.97 -3.68
C ASP A 49 -3.54 3.49 -3.68
N ILE A 50 -2.61 2.55 -3.50
CA ILE A 50 -2.91 1.12 -3.35
C ILE A 50 -3.83 0.90 -2.16
N ARG A 51 -3.48 1.41 -0.97
CA ARG A 51 -4.30 1.25 0.23
C ARG A 51 -5.71 1.83 0.01
N ASN A 52 -5.80 3.04 -0.51
CA ASN A 52 -7.07 3.73 -0.75
C ASN A 52 -7.96 2.93 -1.72
N TYR A 53 -7.38 2.28 -2.75
CA TYR A 53 -8.12 1.38 -3.65
C TYR A 53 -8.74 0.20 -2.90
N TYR A 54 -7.97 -0.45 -2.02
CA TYR A 54 -8.49 -1.56 -1.21
C TYR A 54 -9.49 -1.08 -0.14
N GLU A 55 -9.31 0.10 0.43
CA GLU A 55 -10.28 0.70 1.36
C GLU A 55 -11.62 0.98 0.65
N GLU A 56 -11.59 1.59 -0.54
CA GLU A 56 -12.78 1.82 -1.38
C GLU A 56 -13.46 0.49 -1.77
N ALA A 57 -12.68 -0.56 -2.10
CA ALA A 57 -13.21 -1.90 -2.36
C ALA A 57 -13.80 -2.56 -1.10
N SER A 58 -13.21 -2.36 0.07
CA SER A 58 -13.75 -2.91 1.32
C SER A 58 -15.09 -2.30 1.70
N LEU A 59 -15.28 -1.00 1.40
CA LEU A 59 -16.53 -0.28 1.64
C LEU A 59 -17.65 -0.73 0.69
N SER A 60 -17.31 -1.12 -0.54
CA SER A 60 -18.33 -1.64 -1.48
C SER A 60 -18.75 -3.09 -1.18
N LEU A 61 -17.94 -3.84 -0.42
CA LEU A 61 -18.22 -5.22 -0.03
C LEU A 61 -19.00 -5.38 1.28
N THR A 62 -19.13 -4.32 2.08
CA THR A 62 -19.77 -4.37 3.40
C THR A 62 -21.02 -3.46 3.46
N GLU A 63 -22.13 -3.95 4.02
CA GLU A 63 -23.34 -3.13 4.25
C GLU A 63 -23.23 -2.25 5.50
N ALA A 64 -22.20 -2.45 6.34
CA ALA A 64 -22.00 -1.74 7.59
C ALA A 64 -20.70 -0.92 7.57
N ALA A 65 -20.78 0.37 7.95
CA ALA A 65 -19.61 1.24 8.04
C ALA A 65 -18.53 0.60 8.92
N PRO A 66 -17.34 0.27 8.38
CA PRO A 66 -16.28 -0.33 9.16
C PRO A 66 -15.86 0.62 10.29
N GLY A 67 -15.61 0.07 11.47
CA GLY A 67 -15.08 0.84 12.60
C GLY A 67 -13.81 1.59 12.21
N ALA A 68 -13.49 2.69 12.91
CA ALA A 68 -12.30 3.49 12.62
C ALA A 68 -11.05 2.61 12.50
N ARG A 69 -10.34 2.69 11.37
CA ARG A 69 -9.13 1.90 11.01
C ARG A 69 -9.33 0.40 10.73
N GLN A 70 -10.56 -0.09 10.66
CA GLN A 70 -10.80 -1.50 10.36
C GLN A 70 -10.44 -1.85 8.90
N ALA A 71 -10.72 -0.96 7.95
CA ALA A 71 -10.29 -1.12 6.56
C ALA A 71 -8.76 -1.10 6.41
N GLU A 72 -8.08 -0.19 7.13
CA GLU A 72 -6.62 -0.11 7.20
C GLU A 72 -6.02 -1.42 7.75
N SER A 73 -6.59 -1.93 8.86
CA SER A 73 -6.12 -3.17 9.51
C SER A 73 -6.40 -4.40 8.65
N TRP A 74 -7.54 -4.43 7.95
CA TRP A 74 -7.87 -5.47 6.98
C TRP A 74 -6.93 -5.45 5.78
N PHE A 75 -6.62 -4.27 5.23
CA PHE A 75 -5.67 -4.15 4.14
C PHE A 75 -4.32 -4.75 4.52
N VAL A 76 -3.72 -4.31 5.63
CA VAL A 76 -2.38 -4.76 6.04
C VAL A 76 -2.35 -6.21 6.50
N GLY A 77 -3.34 -6.64 7.28
CA GLY A 77 -3.34 -7.97 7.91
C GLY A 77 -4.10 -9.05 7.15
N GLY A 78 -4.93 -8.70 6.16
CA GLY A 78 -5.89 -9.59 5.52
C GLY A 78 -5.81 -9.62 3.99
N THR A 79 -4.90 -8.89 3.37
CA THR A 79 -4.73 -8.90 1.91
C THR A 79 -3.29 -9.23 1.51
N ALA A 80 -3.14 -9.95 0.39
CA ALA A 80 -1.83 -10.20 -0.21
C ALA A 80 -1.14 -8.90 -0.64
N ALA A 81 -1.92 -7.87 -1.00
CA ALA A 81 -1.37 -6.56 -1.35
C ALA A 81 -0.73 -5.85 -0.15
N GLY A 82 -1.38 -5.88 1.01
CA GLY A 82 -0.84 -5.34 2.25
C GLY A 82 0.45 -6.03 2.67
N ASP A 83 0.49 -7.36 2.56
CA ASP A 83 1.71 -8.15 2.81
C ASP A 83 2.86 -7.77 1.85
N VAL A 84 2.59 -7.65 0.55
CA VAL A 84 3.58 -7.22 -0.44
C VAL A 84 4.17 -5.85 -0.08
N VAL A 85 3.33 -4.87 0.27
CA VAL A 85 3.81 -3.52 0.65
C VAL A 85 4.61 -3.56 1.96
N GLN A 86 4.20 -4.38 2.92
CA GLN A 86 4.92 -4.59 4.18
C GLN A 86 6.31 -5.22 3.96
N ARG A 87 6.42 -6.22 3.08
CA ARG A 87 7.70 -6.83 2.72
C ARG A 87 8.59 -5.88 1.93
N ALA A 88 8.02 -5.14 0.97
CA ALA A 88 8.75 -4.12 0.22
C ALA A 88 9.30 -3.02 1.13
N ARG A 89 8.55 -2.61 2.18
CA ARG A 89 9.04 -1.69 3.21
C ARG A 89 10.30 -2.20 3.88
N LEU A 90 10.33 -3.47 4.29
CA LEU A 90 11.49 -4.06 4.95
C LEU A 90 12.68 -4.16 3.98
N ALA A 91 12.43 -4.56 2.74
CA ALA A 91 13.45 -4.62 1.70
C ALA A 91 14.04 -3.22 1.44
N MET A 92 13.22 -2.18 1.30
CA MET A 92 13.69 -0.80 1.15
C MET A 92 14.52 -0.33 2.35
N LYS A 93 14.11 -0.67 3.57
CA LYS A 93 14.90 -0.40 4.79
C LYS A 93 16.26 -1.11 4.73
N ALA A 94 16.29 -2.39 4.36
CA ALA A 94 17.52 -3.18 4.23
C ALA A 94 18.46 -2.64 3.13
N GLN A 95 17.89 -2.08 2.06
CA GLN A 95 18.62 -1.41 0.98
C GLN A 95 19.10 0.01 1.34
N GLY A 96 18.85 0.48 2.57
CA GLY A 96 19.30 1.81 3.03
C GLY A 96 18.47 2.98 2.48
N ALA A 97 17.20 2.75 2.10
CA ALA A 97 16.30 3.84 1.74
C ALA A 97 16.17 4.84 2.90
N GLY A 98 16.05 6.14 2.57
CA GLY A 98 15.82 7.18 3.57
C GLY A 98 14.54 6.89 4.37
N PHE A 99 14.54 7.26 5.66
CA PHE A 99 13.46 6.97 6.62
C PHE A 99 12.07 7.18 6.02
N TYR A 100 11.84 8.33 5.40
CA TYR A 100 10.57 8.68 4.76
C TYR A 100 10.06 7.61 3.78
N PHE A 101 10.93 7.06 2.93
CA PHE A 101 10.54 6.21 1.80
C PHE A 101 10.13 4.80 2.19
N TRP A 102 10.68 4.24 3.28
CA TRP A 102 10.23 2.95 3.78
C TRP A 102 9.17 3.13 4.87
N TYR A 103 9.41 4.03 5.83
CA TYR A 103 8.58 4.15 7.02
C TYR A 103 7.12 4.52 6.69
N TYR A 104 6.89 5.38 5.70
CA TYR A 104 5.55 5.83 5.32
C TYR A 104 4.92 5.06 4.17
N LEU A 105 5.46 3.90 3.77
CA LEU A 105 4.72 2.99 2.88
C LEU A 105 3.46 2.45 3.54
N LEU A 106 3.48 2.31 4.87
CA LEU A 106 2.32 1.92 5.67
C LEU A 106 2.08 2.92 6.80
N PRO A 107 0.81 3.09 7.23
CA PRO A 107 0.48 3.88 8.40
C PRO A 107 1.25 3.39 9.63
N MET A 108 1.71 4.31 10.48
CA MET A 108 2.46 4.00 11.70
C MET A 108 1.73 3.01 12.62
N THR A 109 0.41 3.07 12.63
CA THR A 109 -0.49 2.19 13.38
C THR A 109 -0.48 0.73 12.91
N GLN A 110 0.12 0.44 11.75
CA GLN A 110 0.06 -0.87 11.10
C GLN A 110 1.43 -1.51 10.85
N HIS A 111 2.51 -0.92 11.35
CA HIS A 111 3.82 -1.54 11.20
C HIS A 111 3.81 -2.84 12.01
N ARG A 112 3.94 -3.97 11.32
CA ARG A 112 4.19 -5.27 11.93
C ARG A 112 5.59 -5.70 11.54
N ASP A 113 6.37 -6.20 12.48
CA ASP A 113 7.55 -6.96 12.11
C ASP A 113 7.08 -8.35 11.64
N PRO A 114 7.69 -8.93 10.59
CA PRO A 114 7.31 -10.27 10.15
C PRO A 114 7.59 -11.23 11.31
N ALA A 115 6.69 -12.20 11.51
CA ALA A 115 6.99 -13.29 12.42
C ALA A 115 8.29 -13.94 11.94
N VAL A 116 9.28 -13.99 12.82
CA VAL A 116 10.41 -14.90 12.66
C VAL A 116 9.84 -16.29 12.92
N ASP A 117 9.76 -17.10 11.87
CA ASP A 117 9.59 -18.55 12.01
C ASP A 117 10.78 -19.16 12.76
#